data_AF-A0A9D6HR07-F1
#
_entry.id   AF-A0A9D6HR07-F1
#
_cell.length_a   1.000
_cell.length_b   1.000
_cell.length_c   1.000
_cell.angle_alpha   90.00
_cell.angle_beta   90.00
_cell.angle_gamma   90.00
#
_symmetry.space_group_name_H-M   'P 1'
#
loop_
_entity.id
_entity.type
_entity.pdbx_description
1 polymer ?
#
loop_
_entity_poly.entity_id
_entity_poly.type
_entity_poly.pdbx_seq_one_letter_code
_entity_poly.pdbx_strand_id
1 'polypeptide(L)'
;MINKKLLWAIIIAVGVLGYFVGDWRGYSKSQAEVKKAQEVAGQKAAEDAAKAANPFKATNPLEGVEANPFEEAKKVLNPFN
;
A
#
# COMPACT_ATOMS: atom_id res chain seq x y z
N MET A 1 -24.66 39.83 -36.02
CA MET A 1 -24.12 38.79 -36.92
C MET A 1 -22.69 38.49 -36.52
N ILE A 2 -22.42 37.30 -35.98
CA ILE A 2 -21.05 36.91 -35.62
C ILE A 2 -20.28 36.64 -36.91
N ASN A 3 -19.12 37.27 -37.07
CA ASN A 3 -18.26 37.08 -38.23
C ASN A 3 -17.79 35.62 -38.29
N LYS A 4 -18.09 34.93 -39.39
CA LYS A 4 -17.76 33.51 -39.59
C LYS A 4 -16.28 33.22 -39.38
N LYS A 5 -15.39 34.18 -39.68
CA LYS A 5 -13.94 34.08 -39.42
C LYS A 5 -13.61 34.12 -37.92
N LEU A 6 -14.31 34.95 -37.15
CA LEU A 6 -14.15 35.03 -35.70
C LEU A 6 -14.63 33.74 -35.02
N LEU A 7 -15.73 33.17 -35.49
CA LEU A 7 -16.24 31.90 -34.98
C LEU A 7 -15.23 30.75 -35.20
N TRP A 8 -14.63 30.68 -36.38
CA TRP A 8 -13.58 29.70 -36.69
C TRP A 8 -12.33 29.88 -35.84
N ALA A 9 -11.90 31.13 -35.59
CA ALA A 9 -10.76 31.41 -34.72
C ALA A 9 -10.99 30.93 -33.28
N ILE A 10 -12.22 31.10 -32.75
CA ILE A 10 -12.59 30.63 -31.41
C ILE A 10 -12.55 29.10 -31.33
N ILE A 11 -13.10 28.40 -32.34
CA ILE A 11 -13.10 26.93 -32.37
C ILE A 11 -11.67 26.38 -32.37
N ILE A 12 -10.79 26.98 -33.19
CA ILE A 12 -9.39 26.58 -33.25
C ILE A 12 -8.70 26.84 -31.91
N ALA A 13 -8.90 28.02 -31.31
CA ALA A 13 -8.31 28.37 -30.02
C ALA A 13 -8.74 27.40 -28.90
N VAL A 14 -10.02 27.05 -28.84
CA VAL A 14 -10.57 26.09 -27.86
C VAL A 14 -10.00 24.69 -28.11
N GLY A 15 -9.88 24.26 -29.37
CA GLY A 15 -9.30 22.96 -29.72
C GLY A 15 -7.84 22.84 -29.30
N VAL A 16 -7.03 23.87 -29.56
CA VAL A 16 -5.61 23.90 -29.16
C VAL A 16 -5.48 23.91 -27.64
N LEU A 17 -6.24 24.75 -26.94
CA LEU A 17 -6.24 24.79 -25.46
C LEU A 17 -6.68 23.45 -24.86
N GLY A 18 -7.72 22.82 -25.41
CA GLY A 18 -8.20 21.52 -24.98
C GLY A 18 -7.15 20.42 -25.16
N TYR A 19 -6.42 20.43 -26.28
CA TYR A 19 -5.33 19.49 -26.55
C TYR A 19 -4.21 19.58 -25.51
N PHE A 20 -3.71 20.80 -25.24
CA PHE A 20 -2.63 21.01 -24.27
C PHE A 20 -3.03 20.65 -22.84
N VAL A 21 -4.25 21.02 -22.43
CA VAL A 21 -4.74 20.70 -21.08
C VAL A 21 -4.97 19.20 -20.92
N GLY A 22 -5.45 18.53 -21.98
CA GLY A 22 -5.65 17.08 -22.00
C GLY A 22 -4.34 16.31 -21.84
N ASP A 23 -3.32 16.70 -22.60
CA ASP A 23 -2.00 16.05 -22.59
C ASP A 23 -1.32 16.18 -21.23
N TRP A 24 -1.33 17.39 -20.64
CA TRP A 24 -0.73 17.61 -19.32
C TRP A 24 -1.43 16.83 -18.21
N ARG A 25 -2.77 16.77 -18.22
CA ARG A 25 -3.54 15.97 -17.25
C ARG A 25 -3.31 14.47 -17.41
N GLY A 26 -3.24 13.98 -18.65
CA GLY A 26 -2.95 12.58 -18.94
C GLY A 26 -1.58 12.18 -18.42
N TYR A 27 -0.56 12.95 -18.76
CA TYR A 27 0.83 12.69 -18.36
C TYR A 27 1.01 12.70 -16.84
N SER A 28 0.40 13.67 -16.14
CA SER A 28 0.48 13.73 -14.67
C SER A 28 -0.24 12.55 -14.00
N LYS A 29 -1.37 12.09 -14.56
CA LYS A 29 -2.12 10.98 -13.98
C LYS A 29 -1.37 9.65 -14.15
N SER A 30 -0.81 9.40 -15.34
CA SER A 30 -0.01 8.21 -15.60
C SER A 30 1.23 8.12 -14.72
N GLN A 31 1.95 9.23 -14.51
CA GLN A 31 3.10 9.23 -13.60
C GLN A 31 2.73 8.97 -12.14
N ALA A 32 1.61 9.53 -11.67
CA ALA A 32 1.14 9.29 -10.31
C ALA A 32 0.73 7.83 -10.09
N GLU A 33 0.07 7.21 -11.07
CA GLU A 33 -0.31 5.80 -11.02
C GLU A 33 0.92 4.87 -11.04
N VAL A 34 1.90 5.15 -11.91
CA VAL A 34 3.16 4.38 -11.96
C VAL A 34 3.93 4.50 -10.64
N LYS A 35 4.03 5.70 -10.08
CA LYS A 35 4.71 5.91 -8.80
C LYS A 35 4.02 5.18 -7.65
N LYS A 36 2.68 5.21 -7.60
CA LYS A 36 1.92 4.43 -6.60
C LYS A 36 2.13 2.94 -6.76
N ALA A 37 2.09 2.43 -8.00
CA ALA A 37 2.34 1.01 -8.27
C ALA A 37 3.75 0.59 -7.83
N GLN A 38 4.74 1.46 -8.06
CA GLN A 38 6.12 1.23 -7.67
C GLN A 38 6.32 1.30 -6.15
N GLU A 39 5.65 2.22 -5.44
CA GLU A 39 5.66 2.28 -3.98
C GLU A 39 5.04 1.03 -3.36
N VAL A 40 3.90 0.55 -3.86
CA VAL A 40 3.26 -0.68 -3.37
C VAL A 40 4.15 -1.91 -3.62
N ALA A 41 4.73 -2.02 -4.82
CA ALA A 41 5.65 -3.11 -5.13
C ALA A 41 6.92 -3.06 -4.26
N GLY A 42 7.48 -1.86 -4.05
CA GLY A 42 8.64 -1.64 -3.21
C GLY A 42 8.39 -1.94 -1.74
N GLN A 43 7.24 -1.52 -1.18
CA GLN A 43 6.85 -1.85 0.19
C GLN A 43 6.69 -3.36 0.38
N LYS A 44 6.03 -4.05 -0.56
CA LYS A 44 5.88 -5.51 -0.50
C LYS A 44 7.23 -6.22 -0.55
N ALA A 45 8.12 -5.80 -1.45
CA ALA A 45 9.47 -6.35 -1.54
C ALA A 45 10.29 -6.08 -0.27
N ALA A 46 10.16 -4.88 0.32
CA ALA A 46 10.82 -4.52 1.57
C ALA A 46 10.27 -5.33 2.76
N GLU A 47 8.96 -5.55 2.85
CA GLU A 47 8.36 -6.39 3.87
C GLU A 47 8.78 -7.85 3.74
N ASP A 48 8.83 -8.38 2.53
CA ASP A 48 9.23 -9.77 2.29
C ASP A 48 10.73 -9.96 2.57
N ALA A 49 11.57 -8.99 2.20
CA ALA A 49 12.98 -8.96 2.59
C ALA A 49 13.15 -8.82 4.11
N ALA A 50 12.36 -7.98 4.78
CA ALA A 50 12.39 -7.84 6.23
C ALA A 50 11.91 -9.11 6.95
N LYS A 51 10.89 -9.80 6.41
CA LYS A 51 10.45 -11.11 6.93
C LYS A 51 11.51 -12.19 6.74
N ALA A 52 12.18 -12.22 5.58
CA ALA A 52 13.24 -13.18 5.29
C ALA A 52 14.52 -12.91 6.09
N ALA A 53 14.85 -11.65 6.34
CA ALA A 53 16.03 -11.22 7.09
C ALA A 53 15.80 -11.13 8.60
N ASN A 54 14.59 -11.39 9.12
CA ASN A 54 14.32 -11.35 10.56
C ASN A 54 14.50 -12.74 11.20
N PRO A 55 15.66 -13.03 11.82
CA PRO A 55 15.93 -14.30 12.49
C PRO A 55 15.10 -14.50 13.77
N PHE A 56 14.38 -13.47 14.25
CA PHE A 56 13.55 -13.50 15.45
C PHE A 56 12.07 -13.77 15.16
N LYS A 57 11.70 -14.05 13.90
CA LYS A 57 10.37 -14.57 13.56
C LYS A 57 10.25 -16.08 13.80
N ALA A 58 11.13 -16.63 14.63
CA ALA A 58 10.96 -17.94 15.23
C ALA A 58 9.81 -17.85 16.24
N THR A 59 8.91 -18.81 16.15
CA THR A 59 7.86 -19.21 17.09
C THR A 59 8.06 -18.61 18.48
N ASN A 60 7.05 -17.91 19.01
CA ASN A 60 7.13 -17.30 20.33
C ASN A 60 7.58 -18.37 21.34
N PRO A 61 8.77 -18.24 21.96
CA PRO A 61 9.32 -19.28 22.84
C PRO A 61 8.48 -19.50 24.11
N LEU A 62 7.50 -18.64 24.36
CA LEU A 62 6.52 -18.74 25.44
C LEU A 62 5.17 -19.34 25.02
N GLU A 63 4.98 -19.67 23.74
CA GLU A 63 3.71 -20.21 23.20
C GLU A 63 3.46 -21.66 23.64
N GLY A 64 4.50 -22.36 24.09
CA GLY A 64 4.42 -23.71 24.67
C GLY A 64 4.73 -23.77 26.17
N VAL A 65 4.90 -22.63 26.85
CA VAL A 65 5.11 -22.63 28.29
C VAL A 65 3.75 -22.60 28.95
N GLU A 66 3.29 -23.78 29.38
CA GLU A 66 2.06 -23.95 30.14
C GLU A 66 2.02 -22.94 31.29
N ALA A 67 0.91 -22.22 31.37
CA ALA A 67 0.72 -21.17 32.37
C ALA A 67 0.88 -21.78 33.78
N ASN A 68 2.00 -21.43 34.41
CA ASN A 68 2.30 -21.64 35.81
C ASN A 68 2.57 -23.10 36.25
N PRO A 69 3.84 -23.54 36.34
CA PRO A 69 4.23 -24.89 36.77
C PRO A 69 3.83 -25.23 38.21
N PHE A 70 3.37 -24.25 38.99
CA PHE A 70 2.85 -24.48 40.34
C PHE A 70 1.43 -25.08 40.38
N GLU A 71 0.65 -24.98 39.30
CA GLU A 71 -0.68 -25.60 39.21
C GLU A 71 -0.59 -27.13 39.08
N GLU A 72 0.40 -27.63 38.35
CA GLU A 72 0.67 -29.06 38.23
C GLU A 72 1.20 -29.65 39.56
N ALA A 73 2.07 -28.90 40.25
CA ALA A 73 2.57 -29.28 41.57
C ALA A 73 1.48 -29.37 42.64
N LYS A 74 0.45 -28.50 42.62
CA LYS A 74 -0.68 -28.58 43.55
C LYS A 74 -1.52 -29.84 43.38
N LYS A 75 -1.68 -30.34 42.15
CA LYS A 75 -2.38 -31.62 41.89
C LYS A 75 -1.61 -32.83 42.44
N VAL A 76 -0.29 -32.79 42.36
CA VAL A 76 0.57 -33.89 42.84
C VAL A 76 0.73 -33.87 44.36
N LEU A 77 0.76 -32.68 44.98
CA LEU A 77 0.99 -32.49 46.42
C LEU A 77 -0.28 -32.45 47.29
N ASN A 78 -1.48 -32.55 46.71
CA ASN A 78 -2.72 -32.61 47.49
C ASN A 78 -3.31 -34.04 47.51
N PRO A 79 -2.94 -34.88 48.48
CA PRO A 79 -3.45 -36.26 48.61
C PRO A 79 -4.90 -36.36 49.16
N PHE A 80 -5.65 -35.25 49.23
CA PHE A 80 -7.02 -35.20 49.76
C PHE A 80 -8.04 -34.59 48.78
N ASN A 81 -7.76 -34.59 47.48
CA ASN A 81 -8.74 -34.22 46.45
C ASN A 81 -9.40 -35.46 45.82
#